data_AF-A0A7S1ZF37-F1
#
_entry.id   AF-A0A7S1ZF37-F1
#
_cell.length_a   1.000
_cell.length_b   1.000
_cell.length_c   1.000
_cell.angle_alpha   90.00
_cell.angle_beta   90.00
_cell.angle_gamma   90.00
#
_symmetry.space_group_name_H-M   'P 1'
#
loop_
_entity.id
_entity.type
_entity.pdbx_description
1 polymer ?
#
loop_
_entity_poly.entity_id
_entity_poly.type
_entity_poly.pdbx_seq_one_letter_code
_entity_poly.pdbx_strand_id
1 'polypeptide(L)'
;EEGEGGGNDQQSSPTDDQQTQQQQNGPINRDYLSYEDFIFFMLSEEDKANEISVRYWFTCIDVDGDGKLNNMEMRSFYAVQLHRMQCMGHEIVPFEDMLCQMIDMIKPGNNDYLVVEDFLQVECAQVSGALFDALFNLNKYLQFEQRDPFMERQKREDEFETDWDRFACIDYNRLAMEEEAREEEAMEIDWVTVDDEDDDGDDFNSLGLGGASEAPF
;
A
#
# COMPACT_ATOMS: atom_id res chain seq x y z
N GLU A 1 47.95 28.05 -70.29
CA GLU A 1 47.27 28.14 -68.99
C GLU A 1 46.08 27.20 -69.02
N GLU A 2 45.89 26.50 -67.91
CA GLU A 2 44.69 25.77 -67.50
C GLU A 2 44.36 24.47 -68.26
N GLY A 3 44.49 23.36 -67.52
CA GLY A 3 44.14 22.00 -67.93
C GLY A 3 42.70 21.67 -67.51
N GLU A 4 42.02 20.96 -68.41
CA GLU A 4 40.69 20.41 -68.23
C GLU A 4 40.72 19.11 -67.41
N GLY A 5 39.64 18.91 -66.63
CA GLY A 5 38.93 17.64 -66.60
C GLY A 5 39.40 16.57 -65.62
N GLY A 6 38.73 16.50 -64.46
CA GLY A 6 38.73 15.31 -63.60
C GLY A 6 37.57 15.39 -62.60
N GLY A 7 36.44 14.78 -62.94
CA GLY A 7 35.28 14.67 -62.06
C GLY A 7 35.52 13.71 -60.90
N ASN A 8 34.80 13.91 -59.80
CA ASN A 8 34.48 12.85 -58.85
C ASN A 8 33.16 13.16 -58.14
N ASP A 9 32.27 12.17 -58.19
CA ASP A 9 30.99 12.09 -57.50
C ASP A 9 31.16 12.17 -55.97
N GLN A 10 30.29 12.93 -55.30
CA GLN A 10 29.81 12.56 -53.97
C GLN A 10 28.48 13.22 -53.61
N GLN A 11 27.46 12.36 -53.68
CA GLN A 11 26.24 12.24 -52.87
C GLN A 11 26.01 13.26 -51.73
N SER A 12 24.87 13.95 -51.87
CA SER A 12 23.82 14.18 -50.86
C SER A 12 24.12 13.86 -49.39
N SER A 13 24.06 14.89 -48.54
CA SER A 13 23.85 14.77 -47.08
C SER A 13 22.75 15.73 -46.65
N PRO A 14 21.71 15.29 -45.92
CA PRO A 14 20.73 16.15 -45.27
C PRO A 14 21.27 16.60 -43.90
N THR A 15 21.15 17.89 -43.63
CA THR A 15 21.31 18.48 -42.30
C THR A 15 20.06 18.21 -41.48
N ASP A 16 20.15 17.32 -40.50
CA ASP A 16 19.21 17.24 -39.38
C ASP A 16 20.01 17.34 -38.09
N ASP A 17 19.82 18.46 -37.40
CA ASP A 17 20.33 18.76 -36.07
C ASP A 17 19.73 17.80 -35.04
N GLN A 18 20.47 16.76 -34.66
CA GLN A 18 20.28 16.09 -33.38
C GLN A 18 21.36 16.58 -32.42
N GLN A 19 21.08 17.69 -31.74
CA GLN A 19 21.75 17.99 -30.48
C GLN A 19 21.23 17.01 -29.42
N THR A 20 22.00 15.95 -29.23
CA THR A 20 21.93 15.07 -28.07
C THR A 20 22.13 15.92 -26.81
N GLN A 21 21.06 16.15 -26.05
CA GLN A 21 21.16 16.68 -24.69
C GLN A 21 21.85 15.61 -23.84
N GLN A 22 23.19 15.64 -23.78
CA GLN A 22 23.92 15.05 -22.68
C GLN A 22 23.60 15.88 -21.45
N GLN A 23 22.69 15.36 -20.65
CA GLN A 23 22.40 15.86 -19.31
C GLN A 23 23.69 15.67 -18.49
N GLN A 24 24.46 16.75 -18.39
CA GLN A 24 25.65 16.80 -17.55
C GLN A 24 25.17 16.79 -16.10
N ASN A 25 25.17 15.62 -15.47
CA ASN A 25 25.06 15.52 -14.02
C ASN A 25 26.27 16.25 -13.41
N GLY A 26 26.01 17.41 -12.82
CA GLY A 26 26.99 18.16 -12.03
C GLY A 26 27.52 17.31 -10.86
N PRO A 27 28.59 17.76 -10.18
CA PRO A 27 29.17 17.01 -9.08
C PRO A 27 28.12 16.85 -7.97
N ILE A 28 27.67 15.61 -7.75
CA ILE A 28 26.75 15.26 -6.68
C ILE A 28 27.44 15.63 -5.37
N ASN A 29 26.90 16.61 -4.65
CA ASN A 29 27.39 16.96 -3.32
C ASN A 29 27.00 15.83 -2.37
N ARG A 30 27.93 14.91 -2.10
CA ARG A 30 27.65 13.62 -1.43
C ARG A 30 27.37 13.74 0.07
N ASP A 31 27.50 14.93 0.65
CA ASP A 31 27.36 15.12 2.11
C ASP A 31 25.91 15.38 2.53
N TYR A 32 25.01 15.72 1.60
CA TYR A 32 23.62 16.07 1.89
C TYR A 32 22.66 15.45 0.86
N LEU A 33 21.51 14.98 1.34
CA LEU A 33 20.40 14.55 0.48
C LEU A 33 19.58 15.77 0.07
N SER A 34 19.25 15.87 -1.23
CA SER A 34 18.27 16.86 -1.68
C SER A 34 16.86 16.47 -1.22
N TYR A 35 15.90 17.40 -1.33
CA TYR A 35 14.50 17.08 -1.02
C TYR A 35 13.95 15.98 -1.93
N GLU A 36 14.37 15.95 -3.20
CA GLU A 36 13.98 14.91 -4.15
C GLU A 36 14.54 13.54 -3.71
N ASP A 37 15.83 13.47 -3.35
CA ASP A 37 16.43 12.24 -2.84
C ASP A 37 15.77 11.77 -1.54
N PHE A 38 15.39 12.72 -0.68
CA PHE A 38 14.69 12.42 0.57
C PHE A 38 13.28 11.86 0.32
N ILE A 39 12.56 12.33 -0.70
CA ILE A 39 11.25 11.74 -1.08
C ILE A 39 11.44 10.28 -1.49
N PHE A 40 12.42 9.98 -2.35
CA PHE A 40 12.70 8.61 -2.75
C PHE A 40 13.07 7.75 -1.54
N PHE A 41 13.93 8.24 -0.65
CA PHE A 41 14.25 7.56 0.60
C PHE A 41 13.00 7.26 1.45
N MET A 42 12.13 8.25 1.66
CA MET A 42 10.92 8.09 2.48
C MET A 42 9.94 7.08 1.87
N LEU A 43 9.66 7.18 0.57
CA LEU A 43 8.77 6.25 -0.13
C LEU A 43 9.34 4.83 -0.10
N SER A 44 10.65 4.69 -0.30
CA SER A 44 11.31 3.39 -0.23
C SER A 44 11.38 2.82 1.18
N GLU A 45 11.45 3.66 2.21
CA GLU A 45 11.39 3.21 3.60
C GLU A 45 10.01 2.64 3.95
N GLU A 46 8.95 3.35 3.52
CA GLU A 46 7.57 3.04 3.87
C GLU A 46 7.12 1.69 3.29
N ASP A 47 7.31 1.50 1.99
CA ASP A 47 6.99 0.25 1.28
C ASP A 47 8.24 -0.38 0.65
N LYS A 48 8.74 -1.46 1.26
CA LYS A 48 9.89 -2.23 0.78
C LYS A 48 9.52 -3.40 -0.16
N ALA A 49 8.24 -3.59 -0.46
CA ALA A 49 7.77 -4.61 -1.40
C ALA A 49 7.72 -4.11 -2.85
N ASN A 50 7.67 -2.78 -3.04
CA ASN A 50 7.66 -2.16 -4.37
C ASN A 50 9.01 -2.34 -5.10
N GLU A 51 8.98 -2.55 -6.41
CA GLU A 51 10.18 -2.77 -7.24
C GLU A 51 11.22 -1.64 -7.09
N ILE A 52 10.76 -0.39 -7.10
CA ILE A 52 11.65 0.78 -6.97
C ILE A 52 12.39 0.72 -5.61
N SER A 53 11.66 0.42 -4.55
CA SER A 53 12.20 0.33 -3.18
C SER A 53 13.15 -0.84 -3.02
N VAL A 54 12.80 -2.01 -3.57
CA VAL A 54 13.68 -3.19 -3.57
C VAL A 54 15.00 -2.85 -4.24
N ARG A 55 14.97 -2.25 -5.44
CA ARG A 55 16.19 -1.84 -6.17
C ARG A 55 16.99 -0.80 -5.38
N TYR A 56 16.32 0.17 -4.77
CA TYR A 56 16.95 1.19 -3.94
C TYR A 56 17.71 0.58 -2.77
N TRP A 57 17.07 -0.29 -1.99
CA TRP A 57 17.70 -0.92 -0.82
C TRP A 57 18.75 -1.95 -1.21
N PHE A 58 18.53 -2.71 -2.28
CA PHE A 58 19.53 -3.63 -2.79
C PHE A 58 20.82 -2.90 -3.14
N THR A 59 20.73 -1.76 -3.82
CA THR A 59 21.89 -0.91 -4.16
C THR A 59 22.58 -0.34 -2.90
N CYS A 60 21.84 -0.16 -1.80
CA CYS A 60 22.43 0.31 -0.54
C CYS A 60 23.17 -0.80 0.22
N ILE A 61 22.77 -2.06 0.06
CA ILE A 61 23.36 -3.21 0.77
C ILE A 61 24.50 -3.84 -0.05
N ASP A 62 24.39 -3.82 -1.37
CA ASP A 62 25.45 -4.22 -2.31
C ASP A 62 26.62 -3.23 -2.21
N VAL A 63 27.60 -3.53 -1.35
CA VAL A 63 28.70 -2.62 -1.03
C VAL A 63 29.78 -2.69 -2.10
N ASP A 64 29.96 -3.85 -2.73
CA ASP A 64 30.94 -4.04 -3.79
C ASP A 64 30.41 -3.69 -5.20
N GLY A 65 29.09 -3.60 -5.35
CA GLY A 65 28.40 -3.17 -6.56
C GLY A 65 28.39 -4.23 -7.66
N ASP A 66 28.53 -5.51 -7.32
CA ASP A 66 28.55 -6.61 -8.28
C ASP A 66 27.15 -7.11 -8.67
N GLY A 67 26.10 -6.55 -8.05
CA GLY A 67 24.69 -6.90 -8.28
C GLY A 67 24.28 -8.20 -7.60
N LYS A 68 25.08 -8.75 -6.69
CA LYS A 68 24.84 -10.03 -5.99
C LYS A 68 25.10 -9.89 -4.51
N LEU A 69 24.02 -9.95 -3.74
CA LEU A 69 24.12 -9.86 -2.31
C LEU A 69 24.68 -11.15 -1.72
N ASN A 70 25.87 -11.04 -1.13
CA ASN A 70 26.57 -12.18 -0.52
C ASN A 70 26.38 -12.25 1.01
N ASN A 71 26.69 -13.41 1.57
CA ASN A 71 26.52 -13.66 3.01
C ASN A 71 27.39 -12.76 3.90
N MET A 72 28.54 -12.29 3.42
CA MET A 72 29.44 -11.45 4.21
C MET A 72 28.92 -10.01 4.31
N GLU A 73 28.38 -9.48 3.22
CA GLU A 73 27.72 -8.17 3.20
C GLU A 73 26.54 -8.16 4.16
N MET A 74 25.61 -9.10 4.02
CA MET A 74 24.46 -9.23 4.91
C MET A 74 24.87 -9.38 6.38
N ARG A 75 25.90 -10.20 6.66
CA ARG A 75 26.41 -10.37 8.03
C ARG A 75 26.93 -9.06 8.61
N SER A 76 27.57 -8.22 7.80
CA SER A 76 28.12 -6.95 8.27
C SER A 76 27.03 -5.99 8.77
N PHE A 77 25.90 -5.89 8.06
CA PHE A 77 24.74 -5.11 8.48
C PHE A 77 24.05 -5.73 9.70
N TYR A 78 23.81 -7.04 9.67
CA TYR A 78 23.12 -7.73 10.76
C TYR A 78 23.90 -7.68 12.08
N ALA A 79 25.23 -7.64 12.06
CA ALA A 79 26.05 -7.51 13.27
C ALA A 79 25.70 -6.25 14.08
N VAL A 80 25.38 -5.14 13.40
CA VAL A 80 24.94 -3.89 14.05
C VAL A 80 23.56 -4.07 14.70
N GLN A 81 22.67 -4.79 14.03
CA GLN A 81 21.31 -5.06 14.51
C GLN A 81 21.33 -5.99 15.73
N LEU A 82 22.18 -7.02 15.70
CA LEU A 82 22.38 -7.94 16.81
C LEU A 82 22.89 -7.19 18.06
N HIS A 83 23.82 -6.25 17.89
CA HIS A 83 24.25 -5.40 19.00
C HIS A 83 23.11 -4.53 19.55
N ARG A 84 22.29 -3.93 18.68
CA ARG A 84 21.12 -3.14 19.10
C ARG A 84 20.09 -3.98 19.87
N MET A 85 19.82 -5.20 19.41
CA MET A 85 18.94 -6.16 20.11
C MET A 85 19.46 -6.47 21.51
N GLN A 86 20.77 -6.72 21.65
CA GLN A 86 21.41 -6.95 22.95
C GLN A 86 21.25 -5.77 23.90
N CYS A 87 21.44 -4.54 23.42
CA CYS A 87 21.28 -3.34 24.23
C CYS A 87 19.84 -3.14 24.72
N MET A 88 18.85 -3.62 23.96
CA MET A 88 17.43 -3.55 24.32
C MET A 88 16.95 -4.76 25.13
N GLY A 89 17.80 -5.76 25.34
CA GLY A 89 17.45 -6.98 26.09
C GLY A 89 16.53 -7.93 25.32
N HIS A 90 16.47 -7.82 23.99
CA HIS A 90 15.76 -8.78 23.14
C HIS A 90 16.56 -10.09 23.01
N GLU A 91 15.84 -11.18 22.78
CA GLU A 91 16.45 -12.45 22.40
C GLU A 91 17.20 -12.27 21.08
N ILE A 92 18.43 -12.77 21.04
CA ILE A 92 19.29 -12.67 19.86
C ILE A 92 19.12 -13.92 19.00
N VAL A 93 18.78 -13.71 17.73
CA VAL A 93 18.76 -14.78 16.73
C VAL A 93 20.11 -14.78 16.00
N PRO A 94 20.84 -15.92 15.94
CA PRO A 94 22.05 -16.03 15.15
C PRO A 94 21.81 -15.66 13.68
N PHE A 95 22.84 -15.12 13.02
CA PHE A 95 22.73 -14.69 11.62
C PHE A 95 22.33 -15.86 10.70
N GLU A 96 22.90 -17.03 10.94
CA GLU A 96 22.66 -18.23 10.16
C GLU A 96 21.19 -18.66 10.21
N ASP A 97 20.56 -18.57 11.39
CA ASP A 97 19.16 -18.95 11.57
C ASP A 97 18.23 -17.91 10.93
N MET A 98 18.50 -16.61 11.15
CA MET A 98 17.77 -15.51 10.52
C MET A 98 17.87 -15.59 8.99
N LEU A 99 19.07 -15.82 8.46
CA LEU A 99 19.27 -15.94 7.03
C LEU A 99 18.54 -17.17 6.46
N CYS A 100 18.63 -18.34 7.09
CA CYS A 100 17.89 -19.52 6.66
C CYS A 100 16.38 -19.22 6.56
N GLN A 101 15.80 -18.59 7.58
CA GLN A 101 14.39 -18.21 7.58
C GLN A 101 14.04 -17.26 6.42
N MET A 102 14.89 -16.27 6.14
CA MET A 102 14.66 -15.32 5.04
C MET A 102 14.80 -15.99 3.67
N ILE A 103 15.79 -16.88 3.49
CA ILE A 103 15.98 -17.65 2.25
C ILE A 103 14.80 -18.58 2.00
N ASP A 104 14.25 -19.22 3.03
CA ASP A 104 13.06 -20.08 2.92
C ASP A 104 11.81 -19.29 2.47
N MET A 105 11.71 -18.01 2.83
CA MET A 105 10.63 -17.12 2.38
C MET A 105 10.85 -16.60 0.95
N ILE A 106 12.07 -16.20 0.61
CA ILE A 106 12.41 -15.62 -0.70
C ILE A 106 12.49 -16.69 -1.79
N LYS A 107 13.00 -17.89 -1.47
CA LYS A 107 13.24 -19.01 -2.39
C LYS A 107 14.00 -18.59 -3.65
N PRO A 108 15.25 -18.11 -3.49
CA PRO A 108 16.03 -17.60 -4.61
C PRO A 108 16.35 -18.70 -5.62
N GLY A 109 16.60 -18.30 -6.87
CA GLY A 109 17.03 -19.22 -7.92
C GLY A 109 18.40 -19.85 -7.65
N ASN A 110 19.26 -19.15 -6.90
CA ASN A 110 20.56 -19.63 -6.45
C ASN A 110 20.70 -19.45 -4.93
N ASN A 111 21.28 -20.42 -4.23
CA ASN A 111 21.47 -20.37 -2.78
C ASN A 111 22.79 -19.69 -2.37
N ASP A 112 23.72 -19.47 -3.30
CA ASP A 112 25.02 -18.88 -2.99
C ASP A 112 24.97 -17.34 -2.89
N TYR A 113 24.03 -16.70 -3.60
CA TYR A 113 23.86 -15.26 -3.65
C TYR A 113 22.42 -14.89 -3.97
N LEU A 114 21.98 -13.71 -3.54
CA LEU A 114 20.68 -13.15 -3.88
C LEU A 114 20.83 -12.07 -4.96
N VAL A 115 19.92 -12.06 -5.93
CA VAL A 115 19.80 -10.98 -6.92
C VAL A 115 18.51 -10.21 -6.72
N VAL A 116 18.42 -8.99 -7.26
CA VAL A 116 17.21 -8.15 -7.17
C VAL A 116 15.97 -8.92 -7.61
N GLU A 117 16.08 -9.69 -8.69
CA GLU A 117 14.98 -10.45 -9.27
C GLU A 117 14.39 -11.48 -8.29
N ASP A 118 15.18 -12.00 -7.35
CA ASP A 118 14.69 -12.93 -6.32
C ASP A 118 13.68 -12.27 -5.38
N PHE A 119 13.79 -10.95 -5.17
CA PHE A 119 12.90 -10.18 -4.30
C PHE A 119 11.62 -9.70 -4.99
N LEU A 120 11.60 -9.73 -6.33
CA LEU A 120 10.49 -9.25 -7.16
C LEU A 120 9.51 -10.36 -7.56
N GLN A 121 9.74 -11.60 -7.12
CA GLN A 121 8.82 -12.71 -7.40
C GLN A 121 7.47 -12.44 -6.73
N VAL A 122 6.37 -12.73 -7.44
CA VAL A 122 5.01 -12.40 -6.99
C VAL A 122 4.67 -13.11 -5.67
N GLU A 123 5.22 -14.31 -5.48
CA GLU A 123 4.99 -15.17 -4.31
C GLU A 123 5.65 -14.62 -3.04
N CYS A 124 6.74 -13.86 -3.17
CA CYS A 124 7.52 -13.38 -2.04
C CYS A 124 7.64 -11.85 -1.94
N ALA A 125 7.20 -11.07 -2.93
CA ALA A 125 7.36 -9.61 -2.95
C ALA A 125 6.85 -8.92 -1.68
N GLN A 126 5.75 -9.41 -1.10
CA GLN A 126 5.15 -8.86 0.13
C GLN A 126 5.95 -9.17 1.41
N VAL A 127 6.80 -10.21 1.38
CA VAL A 127 7.61 -10.67 2.53
C VAL A 127 9.10 -10.43 2.33
N SER A 128 9.57 -10.23 1.10
CA SER A 128 10.98 -10.07 0.74
C SER A 128 11.58 -8.81 1.38
N GLY A 129 10.76 -7.77 1.58
CA GLY A 129 11.12 -6.58 2.36
C GLY A 129 11.53 -6.85 3.82
N ALA A 130 11.13 -7.99 4.40
CA ALA A 130 11.50 -8.37 5.76
C ALA A 130 13.01 -8.61 5.91
N LEU A 131 13.69 -9.09 4.86
CA LEU A 131 15.15 -9.22 4.89
C LEU A 131 15.81 -7.86 5.05
N PHE A 132 15.35 -6.84 4.31
CA PHE A 132 15.87 -5.48 4.44
C PHE A 132 15.65 -4.91 5.84
N ASP A 133 14.46 -5.12 6.41
CA ASP A 133 14.21 -4.70 7.79
C ASP A 133 15.11 -5.44 8.79
N ALA A 134 15.33 -6.75 8.61
CA ALA A 134 16.25 -7.53 9.45
C ALA A 134 17.68 -6.97 9.43
N LEU A 135 18.14 -6.50 8.27
CA LEU A 135 19.50 -5.98 8.09
C LEU A 135 19.71 -4.57 8.66
N PHE A 136 18.71 -3.68 8.62
CA PHE A 136 18.93 -2.28 9.03
C PHE A 136 17.77 -1.57 9.72
N ASN A 137 16.53 -2.09 9.69
CA ASN A 137 15.38 -1.51 10.40
C ASN A 137 14.86 -2.43 11.50
N LEU A 138 15.45 -2.29 12.70
CA LEU A 138 15.18 -3.19 13.81
C LEU A 138 13.72 -3.09 14.31
N ASN A 139 13.12 -1.91 14.26
CA ASN A 139 11.74 -1.72 14.73
C ASN A 139 10.76 -2.49 13.85
N LYS A 140 10.88 -2.35 12.52
CA LYS A 140 10.02 -3.09 11.57
C LYS A 140 10.30 -4.60 11.62
N TYR A 141 11.57 -4.99 11.79
CA TYR A 141 11.93 -6.41 11.95
C TYR A 141 11.31 -7.03 13.21
N LEU A 142 11.37 -6.37 14.36
CA LEU A 142 10.75 -6.88 15.59
C LEU A 142 9.22 -6.96 15.49
N GLN A 143 8.60 -6.02 14.77
CA GLN A 143 7.17 -6.08 14.49
C GLN A 143 6.83 -7.26 13.58
N PHE A 144 7.69 -7.56 12.60
CA PHE A 144 7.55 -8.73 11.74
C PHE A 144 7.62 -10.04 12.54
N GLU A 145 8.64 -10.21 13.40
CA GLU A 145 8.81 -11.41 14.24
C GLU A 145 7.67 -11.61 15.25
N GLN A 146 7.03 -10.53 15.70
CA GLN A 146 5.92 -10.58 16.64
C GLN A 146 4.54 -10.70 15.97
N ARG A 147 4.48 -10.83 14.63
CA ARG A 147 3.18 -10.98 13.94
C ARG A 147 2.48 -12.25 14.41
N ASP A 148 1.19 -12.10 14.71
CA ASP A 148 0.34 -13.22 15.08
C ASP A 148 -0.01 -14.04 13.82
N PRO A 149 0.34 -15.34 13.77
CA PRO A 149 -0.03 -16.23 12.66
C PRO A 149 -1.55 -16.27 12.40
N PHE A 150 -2.38 -16.06 13.43
CA PHE A 150 -3.83 -16.02 13.30
C PHE A 150 -4.29 -14.77 12.52
N MET A 151 -3.72 -13.62 12.83
CA MET A 151 -4.02 -12.35 12.13
C MET A 151 -3.56 -12.40 10.68
N GLU A 152 -2.40 -13.01 10.39
CA GLU A 152 -1.95 -13.19 9.00
C GLU A 152 -2.85 -14.15 8.22
N ARG A 153 -3.35 -15.21 8.86
CA ARG A 153 -4.30 -16.12 8.21
C ARG A 153 -5.61 -15.40 7.90
N GLN A 154 -6.12 -14.60 8.82
CA GLN A 154 -7.32 -13.80 8.60
C GLN A 154 -7.12 -12.76 7.49
N LYS A 155 -5.91 -12.20 7.34
CA LYS A 155 -5.58 -11.28 6.24
C LYS A 155 -5.49 -11.99 4.88
N ARG A 156 -4.96 -13.23 4.83
CA ARG A 156 -4.93 -14.03 3.59
C ARG A 156 -6.31 -14.55 3.17
N GLU A 157 -7.19 -14.79 4.13
CA GLU A 157 -8.58 -15.20 3.91
C GLU A 157 -9.51 -13.99 3.69
N ASP A 158 -8.97 -12.77 3.68
CA ASP A 158 -9.73 -11.57 3.40
C ASP A 158 -10.18 -11.51 1.94
N GLU A 159 -11.44 -11.18 1.72
CA GLU A 159 -12.05 -11.09 0.39
C GLU A 159 -11.66 -9.78 -0.33
N PHE A 160 -11.24 -8.77 0.42
CA PHE A 160 -10.89 -7.45 -0.12
C PHE A 160 -9.43 -7.39 -0.58
N GLU A 161 -9.19 -6.85 -1.77
CA GLU A 161 -7.84 -6.69 -2.32
C GLU A 161 -7.02 -5.63 -1.59
N THR A 162 -7.69 -4.61 -1.03
CA THR A 162 -7.04 -3.54 -0.28
C THR A 162 -7.73 -3.24 1.04
N ASP A 163 -6.96 -2.73 2.01
CA ASP A 163 -7.49 -2.22 3.28
C ASP A 163 -8.51 -1.09 3.04
N TRP A 164 -8.40 -0.39 1.90
CA TRP A 164 -9.30 0.68 1.53
C TRP A 164 -10.64 0.18 1.01
N ASP A 165 -10.64 -0.91 0.24
CA ASP A 165 -11.88 -1.58 -0.18
C ASP A 165 -12.63 -2.16 1.03
N ARG A 166 -11.88 -2.75 1.99
CA ARG A 166 -12.46 -3.21 3.24
C ARG A 166 -13.12 -2.07 4.00
N PHE A 167 -12.42 -0.95 4.19
CA PHE A 167 -12.96 0.22 4.88
C PHE A 167 -14.19 0.77 4.17
N ALA A 168 -14.12 0.94 2.84
CA ALA A 168 -15.21 1.49 2.04
C ALA A 168 -16.45 0.61 2.10
N CYS A 169 -16.30 -0.72 2.03
CA CYS A 169 -17.41 -1.66 2.16
C CYS A 169 -18.07 -1.59 3.54
N ILE A 170 -17.26 -1.59 4.61
CA ILE A 170 -17.77 -1.50 5.99
C ILE A 170 -18.52 -0.17 6.18
N ASP A 171 -17.94 0.94 5.74
CA ASP A 171 -18.53 2.26 5.94
C ASP A 171 -19.78 2.46 5.07
N TYR A 172 -19.78 1.96 3.84
CA TYR A 172 -20.97 1.93 2.98
C TYR A 172 -22.11 1.15 3.63
N ASN A 173 -21.85 -0.07 4.11
CA ASN A 173 -22.88 -0.87 4.77
C ASN A 173 -23.43 -0.19 6.03
N ARG A 174 -22.56 0.44 6.82
CA ARG A 174 -22.98 1.22 7.99
C ARG A 174 -23.92 2.35 7.60
N LEU A 175 -23.54 3.16 6.60
CA LEU A 175 -24.34 4.28 6.13
C LEU A 175 -25.67 3.82 5.49
N ALA A 176 -25.66 2.72 4.74
CA ALA A 176 -26.86 2.13 4.16
C ALA A 176 -27.85 1.67 5.25
N MET A 177 -27.37 1.02 6.31
CA MET A 177 -28.24 0.65 7.45
C MET A 177 -28.79 1.88 8.19
N GLU A 178 -27.99 2.95 8.33
CA GLU A 178 -28.45 4.21 8.92
C GLU A 178 -29.50 4.93 8.04
N GLU A 179 -29.44 4.75 6.72
CA GLU A 179 -30.42 5.28 5.76
C GLU A 179 -31.71 4.45 5.76
N GLU A 180 -31.63 3.11 5.73
CA GLU A 180 -32.78 2.22 5.86
C GLU A 180 -33.54 2.47 7.17
N ALA A 181 -32.84 2.63 8.30
CA ALA A 181 -33.47 2.95 9.58
C ALA A 181 -34.19 4.31 9.56
N ARG A 182 -33.66 5.29 8.83
CA ARG A 182 -34.30 6.62 8.68
C ARG A 182 -35.51 6.55 7.76
N GLU A 183 -35.45 5.74 6.69
CA GLU A 183 -36.59 5.51 5.80
C GLU A 183 -37.71 4.74 6.50
N GLU A 184 -37.38 3.75 7.33
CA GLU A 184 -38.34 3.06 8.20
C GLU A 184 -38.99 4.02 9.20
N GLU A 185 -38.21 4.87 9.87
CA GLU A 185 -38.74 5.90 10.78
C GLU A 185 -39.62 6.93 10.04
N ALA A 186 -39.24 7.33 8.82
CA ALA A 186 -40.03 8.24 8.01
C ALA A 186 -41.35 7.61 7.51
N MET A 187 -41.34 6.33 7.14
CA MET A 187 -42.55 5.58 6.80
C MET A 187 -43.45 5.33 8.01
N GLU A 188 -42.88 5.08 9.19
CA GLU A 188 -43.64 4.94 10.45
C GLU A 188 -44.37 6.25 10.82
N ILE A 189 -43.74 7.40 10.58
CA ILE A 189 -44.36 8.72 10.76
C ILE A 189 -45.52 8.95 9.78
N ASP A 190 -45.37 8.53 8.51
CA ASP A 190 -46.41 8.67 7.47
C ASP A 190 -47.69 7.88 7.82
N TRP A 191 -47.56 6.61 8.26
CA TRP A 191 -48.71 5.79 8.69
C TRP A 191 -49.46 6.35 9.91
N VAL A 192 -48.79 7.03 10.83
CA VAL A 192 -49.43 7.64 12.01
C VAL A 192 -50.22 8.91 11.65
N THR A 193 -49.97 9.52 10.48
CA THR A 193 -50.66 10.75 10.04
C THR A 193 -51.92 10.53 9.19
N VAL A 194 -52.21 9.30 8.76
CA VAL A 194 -53.32 9.00 7.82
C VAL A 194 -54.66 8.68 8.53
N ASP A 195 -54.69 8.50 9.85
CA ASP A 195 -55.89 8.02 10.57
C ASP A 195 -56.76 9.13 11.23
N ASP A 196 -56.51 10.42 10.97
CA ASP A 196 -57.26 11.53 11.61
C ASP A 196 -58.07 12.44 10.64
N GLU A 197 -58.16 12.12 9.34
CA GLU A 197 -58.97 12.91 8.39
C GLU A 197 -59.93 12.04 7.54
N ASP A 198 -60.98 11.50 8.16
CA ASP A 198 -62.24 11.11 7.48
C ASP A 198 -63.42 11.14 8.50
N ASP A 199 -63.84 12.34 8.93
CA ASP A 199 -65.21 12.59 9.41
C ASP A 199 -65.85 13.62 8.47
N ASP A 200 -66.74 13.16 7.59
CA ASP A 200 -67.92 13.92 7.17
C ASP A 200 -68.83 13.09 6.23
N GLY A 201 -70.01 12.72 6.74
CA GLY A 201 -71.22 12.56 5.91
C GLY A 201 -71.88 11.17 5.87
N ASP A 202 -72.92 10.96 6.68
CA ASP A 202 -74.30 10.94 6.16
C ASP A 202 -75.35 10.60 7.24
N ASP A 203 -76.36 11.45 7.29
CA ASP A 203 -77.50 11.47 8.23
C ASP A 203 -78.72 10.83 7.55
N PHE A 204 -79.18 9.64 7.98
CA PHE A 204 -80.58 9.22 7.75
C PHE A 204 -81.11 8.13 8.70
N ASN A 205 -81.91 8.59 9.67
CA ASN A 205 -83.19 8.03 10.12
C ASN A 205 -83.22 6.74 10.98
N SER A 206 -83.37 6.92 12.29
CA SER A 206 -84.12 5.98 13.14
C SER A 206 -84.93 6.72 14.23
N LEU A 207 -86.19 6.92 13.89
CA LEU A 207 -87.41 6.97 14.72
C LEU A 207 -87.25 6.77 16.24
N GLY A 208 -87.60 7.83 16.99
CA GLY A 208 -88.71 7.77 17.94
C GLY A 208 -88.38 7.54 19.44
N LEU A 209 -89.13 8.28 20.27
CA LEU A 209 -89.18 8.30 21.74
C LEU A 209 -88.07 9.16 22.38
N GLY A 210 -88.32 10.24 23.09
CA GLY A 210 -89.55 10.76 23.67
C GLY A 210 -89.22 11.34 25.05
N GLY A 211 -89.47 12.63 25.23
CA GLY A 211 -89.87 13.19 26.54
C GLY A 211 -88.79 13.82 27.43
N ALA A 212 -89.11 15.05 27.83
CA ALA A 212 -88.72 15.79 29.05
C ALA A 212 -87.27 16.32 29.13
N SER A 213 -87.02 17.62 28.93
CA SER A 213 -87.06 18.71 29.94
C SER A 213 -86.20 18.38 31.17
N GLU A 214 -85.11 19.07 31.52
CA GLU A 214 -84.94 20.50 31.79
C GLU A 214 -83.44 20.75 32.05
N ALA A 215 -82.94 21.93 31.71
CA ALA A 215 -81.83 22.62 32.39
C ALA A 215 -82.32 24.06 32.64
N PRO A 216 -81.80 24.87 33.59
CA PRO A 216 -80.48 24.79 34.23
C PRO A 216 -80.45 25.15 35.75
N PHE A 217 -79.34 24.87 36.44
CA PHE A 217 -78.57 25.77 37.34
C PHE A 217 -77.37 25.03 37.95
#